data_AF-A0A9W7Y161-F1
#
_entry.id   AF-A0A9W7Y161-F1
#
_cell.length_a   1.000
_cell.length_b   1.000
_cell.length_c   1.000
_cell.angle_alpha   90.00
_cell.angle_beta   90.00
_cell.angle_gamma   90.00
#
_symmetry.space_group_name_H-M   'P 1'
#
loop_
_entity.id
_entity.type
_entity.pdbx_description
1 polymer ?
#
loop_
_entity_poly.entity_id
_entity_poly.type
_entity_poly.pdbx_seq_one_letter_code
_entity_poly.pdbx_strand_id
1 'polypeptide(L)'
;MPFVASTDNMLHKLLHDRFYSTKSPGERALLALALQQLTALQTLRQDTSQRTDDLTRAISLTESQMLRLSALFDRYLQGSTRYSADDAHMLTLLSSYLTSQEARLQGVRRELHEAEVRFAAAVTAWATGKF
;
A
#
# COMPACT_ATOMS: atom_id res chain seq x y z
N MET A 1 -8.16 -22.58 -7.67
CA MET A 1 -8.82 -21.70 -6.68
C MET A 1 -10.11 -21.20 -7.32
N PRO A 2 -11.30 -21.49 -6.77
CA PRO A 2 -12.52 -20.94 -7.34
C PRO A 2 -12.46 -19.41 -7.27
N PHE A 3 -12.95 -18.74 -8.32
CA PHE A 3 -13.05 -17.29 -8.42
C PHE A 3 -14.06 -16.80 -7.37
N VAL A 4 -13.62 -16.60 -6.12
CA VAL A 4 -14.43 -15.94 -5.10
C VAL A 4 -14.51 -14.48 -5.54
N ALA A 5 -15.67 -14.07 -6.04
CA ALA A 5 -15.90 -12.68 -6.40
C ALA A 5 -15.60 -11.82 -5.16
N SER A 6 -14.64 -10.90 -5.27
CA SER A 6 -14.36 -9.95 -4.19
C SER A 6 -15.63 -9.17 -3.88
N THR A 7 -15.78 -8.75 -2.62
CA THR A 7 -16.92 -7.93 -2.17
C THR A 7 -17.13 -6.71 -3.07
N ASP A 8 -16.05 -6.13 -3.61
CA ASP A 8 -16.09 -4.99 -4.52
C ASP A 8 -16.66 -5.34 -5.90
N ASN A 9 -16.38 -6.54 -6.43
CA ASN A 9 -16.96 -7.02 -7.67
C ASN A 9 -18.47 -7.27 -7.52
N MET A 10 -18.90 -7.76 -6.35
CA MET A 10 -20.32 -7.87 -6.04
C MET A 10 -20.98 -6.49 -5.92
N LEU A 11 -20.32 -5.53 -5.27
CA LEU A 11 -20.83 -4.17 -5.07
C LEU A 11 -20.92 -3.39 -6.39
N HIS A 12 -19.89 -3.49 -7.25
CA HIS A 12 -19.92 -2.93 -8.60
C HIS A 12 -21.10 -3.51 -9.40
N LYS A 13 -21.28 -4.84 -9.39
CA LYS A 13 -22.38 -5.49 -10.11
C LYS A 13 -23.75 -5.03 -9.60
N LEU A 14 -23.93 -4.95 -8.28
CA LEU A 14 -25.18 -4.50 -7.67
C LEU A 14 -25.51 -3.04 -8.02
N LEU A 15 -24.52 -2.14 -7.97
CA LEU A 15 -24.70 -0.74 -8.38
C LEU A 15 -25.05 -0.64 -9.87
N HIS A 16 -24.39 -1.43 -10.71
CA HIS A 16 -24.63 -1.48 -12.14
C HIS A 16 -26.04 -2.02 -12.46
N ASP A 17 -26.43 -3.15 -11.87
CA ASP A 17 -27.77 -3.75 -12.04
C ASP A 17 -28.87 -2.77 -11.59
N ARG A 18 -28.62 -2.00 -10.51
CA ARG A 18 -29.52 -0.96 -10.05
C ARG A 18 -29.54 0.27 -10.97
N PHE A 19 -28.41 0.67 -11.53
CA PHE A 19 -28.34 1.79 -12.47
C PHE A 19 -29.20 1.55 -13.73
N TYR A 20 -29.20 0.32 -14.25
CA TYR A 20 -30.00 -0.04 -15.43
C TYR A 20 -31.48 -0.26 -15.11
N SER A 21 -31.82 -0.76 -13.92
CA SER A 21 -33.21 -1.03 -13.53
C SER A 21 -33.97 0.19 -13.01
N THR A 22 -33.27 1.23 -12.54
CA THR A 22 -33.91 2.43 -11.99
C THR A 22 -34.45 3.35 -13.10
N LYS A 23 -35.65 3.87 -12.87
CA LYS A 23 -36.31 4.87 -13.75
C LYS A 23 -36.21 6.30 -13.20
N SER A 24 -35.75 6.46 -11.96
CA SER A 24 -35.58 7.77 -11.32
C SER A 24 -34.30 8.44 -11.83
N PRO A 25 -34.37 9.65 -12.42
CA PRO A 25 -33.19 10.36 -12.91
C PRO A 25 -32.25 10.78 -11.76
N GLY A 26 -32.80 11.09 -10.57
CA GLY A 26 -32.00 11.41 -9.38
C GLY A 26 -31.24 10.20 -8.84
N GLU A 27 -31.89 9.03 -8.77
CA GLU A 27 -31.22 7.79 -8.33
C GLU A 27 -30.14 7.38 -9.34
N ARG A 28 -30.39 7.54 -10.65
CA ARG A 28 -29.38 7.31 -11.69
C ARG A 28 -28.16 8.21 -11.55
N ALA A 29 -28.35 9.50 -11.25
CA ALA A 29 -27.23 10.42 -11.08
C ALA A 29 -26.34 10.02 -9.89
N LEU A 30 -26.95 9.63 -8.77
CA LEU A 30 -26.21 9.15 -7.58
C LEU A 30 -25.49 7.82 -7.84
N LEU A 31 -26.13 6.89 -8.57
CA LEU A 31 -25.52 5.62 -8.94
C LEU A 31 -24.37 5.79 -9.93
N ALA A 32 -24.47 6.74 -10.87
CA ALA A 32 -23.37 7.08 -11.77
C ALA A 32 -22.15 7.62 -11.01
N LEU A 33 -22.38 8.51 -10.05
CA LEU A 33 -21.30 9.00 -9.16
C LEU A 33 -20.71 7.87 -8.32
N ALA A 34 -21.52 6.96 -7.78
CA ALA A 34 -21.05 5.82 -7.02
C ALA A 34 -20.16 4.87 -7.87
N LEU A 35 -20.55 4.60 -9.12
CA LEU A 35 -19.75 3.80 -10.06
C LEU A 35 -18.41 4.49 -10.40
N GLN A 36 -18.41 5.81 -10.59
CA GLN A 36 -17.19 6.58 -10.84
C GLN A 36 -16.24 6.58 -9.63
N GLN A 37 -16.78 6.70 -8.41
CA GLN A 37 -15.97 6.65 -7.20
C GLN A 37 -15.42 5.24 -6.94
N LEU A 38 -16.21 4.20 -7.22
CA LEU A 38 -15.78 2.81 -7.06
C LEU A 38 -14.65 2.44 -8.02
N THR A 39 -14.73 2.89 -9.28
CA THR A 39 -13.64 2.71 -10.25
C THR A 39 -12.38 3.47 -9.84
N ALA A 40 -12.50 4.71 -9.37
CA ALA A 40 -11.35 5.47 -8.85
C ALA A 40 -10.69 4.76 -7.64
N LEU A 41 -11.48 4.24 -6.71
CA LEU A 41 -10.98 3.48 -5.56
C LEU A 41 -10.28 2.18 -5.98
N GLN A 42 -10.81 1.47 -6.98
CA GLN A 42 -10.18 0.26 -7.51
C GLN A 42 -8.79 0.57 -8.10
N THR A 43 -8.67 1.64 -8.89
CA THR A 43 -7.37 2.06 -9.44
C THR A 43 -6.37 2.43 -8.34
N LEU A 44 -6.81 3.21 -7.35
CA LEU A 44 -5.96 3.61 -6.22
C LEU A 44 -5.53 2.41 -5.36
N ARG A 45 -6.41 1.42 -5.20
CA ARG A 45 -6.07 0.18 -4.48
C ARG A 45 -5.06 -0.66 -5.25
N GLN A 46 -5.19 -0.76 -6.57
CA GLN A 46 -4.22 -1.47 -7.40
C GLN A 46 -2.84 -0.81 -7.32
N ASP A 47 -2.79 0.52 -7.42
CA ASP A 47 -1.55 1.30 -7.30
C ASP A 47 -0.92 1.14 -5.91
N THR A 48 -1.72 1.20 -4.85
CA THR A 48 -1.20 1.02 -3.48
C THR A 48 -0.74 -0.41 -3.23
N SER A 49 -1.45 -1.43 -3.72
CA SER A 49 -1.02 -2.84 -3.65
C SER A 49 0.31 -3.06 -4.36
N GLN A 50 0.48 -2.50 -5.55
CA GLN A 50 1.73 -2.61 -6.28
C GLN A 50 2.88 -1.93 -5.53
N ARG A 51 2.64 -0.73 -4.97
CA ARG A 51 3.64 -0.04 -4.14
C ARG A 51 4.00 -0.83 -2.89
N THR A 52 3.03 -1.49 -2.24
CA THR A 52 3.32 -2.34 -1.07
C THR A 52 4.14 -3.55 -1.45
N ASP A 53 3.88 -4.17 -2.61
CA ASP A 53 4.68 -5.30 -3.10
C ASP A 53 6.10 -4.90 -3.46
N ASP A 54 6.28 -3.73 -4.07
CA ASP A 54 7.59 -3.15 -4.38
C ASP A 54 8.37 -2.83 -3.10
N LEU A 55 7.73 -2.20 -2.12
CA LEU A 55 8.34 -1.92 -0.81
C LEU A 55 8.70 -3.20 -0.06
N THR A 56 7.83 -4.22 -0.09
CA THR A 56 8.09 -5.52 0.55
C THR A 56 9.30 -6.21 -0.09
N ARG A 57 9.43 -6.16 -1.42
CA ARG A 57 10.62 -6.66 -2.12
C ARG A 57 11.88 -5.87 -1.79
N ALA A 58 11.79 -4.55 -1.67
CA ALA A 58 12.92 -3.72 -1.28
C ALA A 58 13.38 -4.04 0.16
N ILE A 59 12.44 -4.23 1.10
CA ILE A 59 12.76 -4.62 2.48
C ILE A 59 13.44 -5.99 2.51
N SER A 60 12.88 -7.01 1.85
CA SER A 60 13.48 -8.36 1.87
C SER A 60 14.87 -8.40 1.22
N LEU A 61 15.09 -7.63 0.15
CA LEU A 61 16.42 -7.45 -0.43
C LEU A 61 17.38 -6.85 0.61
N THR A 62 16.94 -5.80 1.31
CA THR A 62 17.80 -5.10 2.27
C THR A 62 18.10 -5.96 3.50
N GLU A 63 17.12 -6.71 4.01
CA GLU A 63 17.33 -7.69 5.08
C GLU A 63 18.33 -8.77 4.66
N SER A 64 18.24 -9.25 3.41
CA SER A 64 19.21 -10.23 2.89
C SER A 64 20.63 -9.66 2.80
N GLN A 65 20.77 -8.37 2.48
CA GLN A 65 22.06 -7.67 2.46
C GLN A 65 22.60 -7.48 3.87
N MET A 66 21.74 -7.13 4.84
CA MET A 66 22.11 -7.03 6.26
C MET A 66 22.59 -8.35 6.82
N LEU A 67 21.92 -9.47 6.51
CA LEU A 67 22.34 -10.81 6.94
C LEU A 67 23.70 -11.21 6.34
N ARG A 68 23.97 -10.82 5.09
CA ARG A 68 25.29 -11.06 4.48
C ARG A 68 26.37 -10.22 5.14
N LEU A 69 26.07 -8.98 5.50
CA LEU A 69 26.99 -8.10 6.22
C LEU A 69 27.22 -8.55 7.65
N SER A 70 26.19 -9.02 8.37
CA SER A 70 26.37 -9.59 9.71
C SER A 70 27.26 -10.84 9.66
N ALA A 71 27.09 -11.70 8.65
CA ALA A 71 27.96 -12.86 8.47
C ALA A 71 29.42 -12.47 8.13
N LEU A 72 29.64 -11.38 7.38
CA LEU A 72 30.98 -10.82 7.17
C LEU A 72 31.56 -10.26 8.47
N PHE A 73 30.74 -9.56 9.26
CA PHE A 73 31.11 -9.05 10.59
C PHE A 73 31.46 -10.17 11.58
N ASP A 74 30.72 -11.26 11.59
CA ASP A 74 31.00 -12.40 12.46
C ASP A 74 32.31 -13.09 12.08
N ARG A 75 32.58 -13.25 10.77
CA ARG A 75 33.87 -13.73 10.27
C ARG A 75 35.00 -12.76 10.62
N TYR A 76 34.72 -11.47 10.61
CA TYR A 76 35.65 -10.40 10.96
C TYR A 76 36.00 -10.43 12.47
N LEU A 77 35.01 -10.53 13.35
CA LEU A 77 35.20 -10.67 14.80
C LEU A 77 35.96 -11.93 15.19
N GLN A 78 35.88 -12.99 14.38
CA GLN A 78 36.68 -14.21 14.51
C GLN A 78 38.15 -14.03 14.04
N GLY A 79 38.56 -12.81 13.67
CA GLY A 79 39.95 -12.47 13.33
C GLY A 79 40.39 -12.87 11.92
N SER A 80 39.45 -13.24 11.03
CA SER A 80 39.79 -13.79 9.71
C SER A 80 40.03 -12.74 8.61
N THR A 81 39.68 -11.48 8.83
CA THR A 81 39.85 -10.35 7.89
C THR A 81 40.14 -9.07 8.69
N ARG A 82 40.81 -8.06 8.09
CA ARG A 82 41.05 -6.73 8.69
C ARG A 82 39.98 -5.74 8.18
N TYR A 83 39.40 -4.89 9.05
CA TYR A 83 38.35 -3.93 8.69
C TYR A 83 38.97 -2.89 7.77
N SER A 84 38.50 -2.81 6.53
CA SER A 84 38.93 -1.73 5.65
C SER A 84 38.14 -0.47 5.97
N ALA A 85 38.71 0.70 5.68
CA ALA A 85 37.97 1.96 5.77
C ALA A 85 36.74 1.96 4.85
N ASP A 86 36.78 1.19 3.76
CA ASP A 86 35.71 1.05 2.80
C ASP A 86 34.50 0.31 3.40
N ASP A 87 34.72 -0.71 4.24
CA ASP A 87 33.65 -1.44 4.93
C ASP A 87 32.90 -0.53 5.91
N ALA A 88 33.65 0.27 6.68
CA ALA A 88 33.08 1.26 7.60
C ALA A 88 32.20 2.29 6.87
N HIS A 89 32.67 2.74 5.71
CA HIS A 89 31.97 3.69 4.87
C HIS A 89 30.69 3.07 4.29
N MET A 90 30.77 1.84 3.79
CA MET A 90 29.63 1.12 3.22
C MET A 90 28.51 0.91 4.24
N LEU A 91 28.85 0.61 5.49
CA LEU A 91 27.87 0.44 6.57
C LEU A 91 27.22 1.75 6.99
N THR A 92 27.97 2.85 6.99
CA THR A 92 27.43 4.19 7.24
C THR A 92 26.45 4.61 6.14
N LEU A 93 26.78 4.30 4.88
CA LEU A 93 25.88 4.53 3.75
C LEU A 93 24.62 3.68 3.88
N LEU A 94 24.74 2.40 4.20
CA LEU A 94 23.60 1.50 4.38
C LEU A 94 22.70 1.92 5.55
N SER A 95 23.27 2.34 6.67
CA SER A 95 22.47 2.84 7.80
C SER A 95 21.69 4.09 7.40
N SER A 96 22.32 5.04 6.70
CA SER A 96 21.66 6.26 6.23
C SER A 96 20.52 5.96 5.24
N TYR A 97 20.74 4.99 4.35
CA TYR A 97 19.74 4.55 3.38
C TYR A 97 18.55 3.88 4.08
N LEU A 98 18.81 3.00 5.04
CA LEU A 98 17.79 2.33 5.85
C LEU A 98 16.92 3.34 6.61
N THR A 99 17.54 4.30 7.29
CA THR A 99 16.79 5.36 8.01
C THR A 99 15.93 6.19 7.05
N SER A 100 16.43 6.48 5.85
CA SER A 100 15.64 7.18 4.82
C SER A 100 14.44 6.35 4.33
N GLN A 101 14.61 5.04 4.12
CA GLN A 101 13.51 4.17 3.69
C GLN A 101 12.46 4.01 4.80
N GLU A 102 12.89 3.91 6.06
CA GLU A 102 11.99 3.82 7.21
C GLU A 102 11.13 5.09 7.34
N ALA A 103 11.74 6.26 7.19
CA ALA A 103 11.01 7.53 7.20
C ALA A 103 9.99 7.62 6.05
N ARG A 104 10.34 7.16 4.85
CA ARG A 104 9.41 7.10 3.70
C ARG A 104 8.24 6.15 3.98
N LEU A 105 8.52 4.98 4.55
CA LEU A 105 7.49 3.99 4.88
C LEU A 105 6.52 4.52 5.94
N GLN A 106 7.03 5.21 6.96
CA GLN A 106 6.19 5.90 7.95
C GLN A 106 5.35 7.03 7.34
N GLY A 107 5.87 7.74 6.33
CA GLY A 107 5.12 8.74 5.57
C GLY A 107 3.94 8.10 4.81
N VAL A 108 4.21 7.06 4.03
CA VAL A 108 3.18 6.34 3.26
C VAL A 108 2.12 5.74 4.18
N ARG A 109 2.51 5.18 5.34
CA ARG A 109 1.54 4.68 6.34
C ARG A 109 0.60 5.77 6.86
N ARG A 110 1.11 6.98 7.09
CA ARG A 110 0.27 8.12 7.52
C ARG A 110 -0.69 8.55 6.42
N GLU A 111 -0.22 8.68 5.19
CA GLU A 111 -1.07 9.04 4.03
C GLU A 111 -2.18 8.01 3.81
N LEU A 112 -1.86 6.72 3.93
CA LEU A 112 -2.84 5.64 3.82
C LEU A 112 -3.90 5.76 4.91
N HIS A 113 -3.48 5.94 6.17
CA HIS A 113 -4.39 6.10 7.29
C HIS A 113 -5.31 7.32 7.13
N GLU A 114 -4.79 8.45 6.66
CA GLU A 114 -5.60 9.64 6.36
C GLU A 114 -6.58 9.41 5.22
N ALA A 115 -6.21 8.64 4.20
CA ALA A 115 -7.12 8.25 3.12
C ALA A 115 -8.24 7.33 3.63
N GLU A 116 -7.92 6.36 4.49
CA GLU A 116 -8.89 5.46 5.13
C GLU A 116 -9.88 6.22 6.01
N VAL A 117 -9.41 7.16 6.82
CA VAL A 117 -10.26 8.01 7.66
C VAL A 117 -11.20 8.88 6.81
N ARG A 118 -10.69 9.51 5.75
CA ARG A 118 -11.51 10.30 4.81
C ARG A 118 -12.55 9.43 4.11
N PHE A 119 -12.17 8.22 3.70
CA PHE A 119 -13.08 7.27 3.08
C PHE A 119 -14.18 6.84 4.06
N ALA A 120 -13.82 6.46 5.28
CA ALA A 120 -14.78 6.09 6.32
C ALA A 120 -15.75 7.24 6.64
N ALA A 121 -15.26 8.47 6.72
CA ALA A 121 -16.09 9.66 6.90
C ALA A 121 -17.04 9.88 5.72
N ALA A 122 -16.58 9.72 4.48
CA ALA A 122 -17.42 9.84 3.29
C ALA A 122 -18.51 8.75 3.24
N VAL A 123 -18.17 7.50 3.60
CA VAL A 123 -19.12 6.38 3.71
C VAL A 123 -20.16 6.66 4.80
N THR A 124 -19.74 7.18 5.95
CA THR A 124 -20.65 7.52 7.05
C THR A 124 -21.56 8.69 6.67
N ALA A 125 -21.03 9.72 6.03
CA ALA A 125 -21.80 10.85 5.52
C ALA A 125 -22.83 10.42 4.46
N TRP A 126 -22.48 9.48 3.59
CA TRP A 126 -23.42 8.89 2.64
C TRP A 126 -24.50 8.04 3.32
N ALA A 127 -24.13 7.21 4.30
CA ALA A 127 -25.06 6.36 5.04
C ALA A 127 -26.02 7.14 5.95
N THR A 128 -25.60 8.31 6.44
CA THR A 128 -26.38 9.16 7.37
C THR A 128 -27.01 10.38 6.68
N GLY A 129 -26.60 10.68 5.45
CA GLY A 129 -27.20 11.72 4.62
C GLY A 129 -28.63 11.34 4.26
N LYS A 130 -29.60 12.08 4.82
CA LYS A 130 -31.00 11.99 4.40
C LYS A 130 -31.11 12.44 2.94
N PHE A 131 -31.34 11.47 2.05
CA PHE A 131 -31.96 11.70 0.74
C PHE A 131 -33.47 11.59 0.88
#